data_AF-A0A2V9TDC6-F1
#
_entry.id   AF-A0A2V9TDC6-F1
#
_cell.length_a   1.000
_cell.length_b   1.000
_cell.length_c   1.000
_cell.angle_alpha   90.00
_cell.angle_beta   90.00
_cell.angle_gamma   90.00
#
_symmetry.space_group_name_H-M   'P 1'
#
loop_
_entity.id
_entity.type
_entity.pdbx_description
1 polymer ?
#
loop_
_entity_poly.entity_id
_entity_poly.type
_entity_poly.pdbx_seq_one_letter_code
_entity_poly.pdbx_strand_id
1 'polypeptide(L)'
;MNLRQPSNLTTGDDVSDAPVSDRHHSALSETAFHHMISLERKRTERSRKPFLLMLLNANGGLAKDQKAELLAQALSLLPACTRETDAAGWYKNDSVVGAMFTEIAAEDRNTIVGTMLGRVSEHLRSNLSHQQFDQVSISFYLFPDDWDQQIPGPPSA
;
A
#
# COMPACT_ATOMS: atom_id res chain seq x y z
N MET A 1 -0.48 29.52 -71.14
CA MET A 1 0.03 28.14 -71.02
C MET A 1 -0.27 27.66 -69.61
N ASN A 2 -1.17 26.67 -69.50
CA ASN A 2 -1.27 25.58 -68.50
C ASN A 2 -0.17 25.52 -67.39
N LEU A 3 -0.42 25.18 -66.12
CA LEU A 3 -1.25 24.07 -65.59
C LEU A 3 -1.39 24.13 -64.03
N ARG A 4 -2.62 23.87 -63.51
CA ARG A 4 -3.04 23.09 -62.30
C ARG A 4 -2.42 23.28 -60.87
N GLN A 5 -3.25 23.79 -59.94
CA GLN A 5 -3.80 23.23 -58.64
C GLN A 5 -2.98 22.27 -57.72
N PRO A 6 -3.37 22.00 -56.43
CA PRO A 6 -4.16 22.77 -55.43
C PRO A 6 -3.70 22.60 -53.93
N SER A 7 -4.43 23.29 -53.04
CA SER A 7 -4.72 23.09 -51.60
C SER A 7 -4.15 21.89 -50.81
N ASN A 8 -3.77 22.15 -49.55
CA ASN A 8 -3.87 21.17 -48.46
C ASN A 8 -4.49 21.80 -47.19
N LEU A 9 -5.66 21.29 -46.79
CA LEU A 9 -6.21 21.34 -45.45
C LEU A 9 -5.53 20.27 -44.59
N THR A 10 -5.21 20.56 -43.33
CA THR A 10 -5.09 19.61 -42.20
C THR A 10 -5.10 20.50 -40.94
N THR A 11 -6.21 20.63 -40.22
CA THR A 11 -6.76 19.72 -39.20
C THR A 11 -5.81 19.54 -38.02
N GLY A 12 -6.31 19.79 -36.81
CA GLY A 12 -5.92 19.01 -35.64
C GLY A 12 -5.33 19.82 -34.50
N ASP A 13 -6.23 20.22 -33.61
CA ASP A 13 -6.11 19.97 -32.17
C ASP A 13 -5.05 20.77 -31.39
N ASP A 14 -5.56 21.87 -30.84
CA ASP A 14 -5.18 22.42 -29.54
C ASP A 14 -5.27 21.30 -28.49
N VAL A 15 -4.14 20.61 -28.26
CA VAL A 15 -4.02 19.68 -27.14
C VAL A 15 -3.91 20.52 -25.88
N SER A 16 -5.09 20.83 -25.32
CA SER A 16 -5.23 21.22 -23.93
C SER A 16 -4.45 20.23 -23.07
N ASP A 17 -3.36 20.71 -22.50
CA ASP A 17 -2.58 20.07 -21.45
C ASP A 17 -3.47 19.94 -20.20
N ALA A 18 -4.40 18.99 -20.23
CA ALA A 18 -5.07 18.54 -19.04
C ALA A 18 -3.97 17.90 -18.16
N PRO A 19 -3.83 18.30 -16.89
CA PRO A 19 -2.82 17.71 -16.03
C PRO A 19 -3.07 16.21 -16.03
N VAL A 20 -2.09 15.47 -16.55
CA VAL A 20 -1.95 14.03 -16.36
C VAL A 20 -2.29 13.82 -14.90
N SER A 21 -3.43 13.16 -14.62
CA SER A 21 -3.78 12.88 -13.23
C SER A 21 -2.59 12.14 -12.65
N ASP A 22 -1.84 12.82 -11.78
CA ASP A 22 -1.16 12.17 -10.67
C ASP A 22 -2.20 11.24 -10.10
N ARG A 23 -2.13 9.96 -10.46
CA ARG A 23 -2.96 8.94 -9.87
C ARG A 23 -2.42 8.81 -8.46
N HIS A 24 -2.80 9.75 -7.59
CA HIS A 24 -2.71 9.55 -6.17
C HIS A 24 -3.46 8.25 -5.92
N HIS A 25 -2.72 7.22 -5.53
CA HIS A 25 -3.28 5.95 -5.07
C HIS A 25 -4.13 6.28 -3.86
N SER A 26 -5.42 6.53 -4.09
CA SER A 26 -6.33 6.84 -3.02
C SER A 26 -6.49 5.59 -2.17
N ALA A 27 -6.64 5.81 -0.86
CA ALA A 27 -6.87 4.73 0.07
C ALA A 27 -8.11 3.92 -0.33
N LEU A 28 -7.95 2.60 -0.39
CA LEU A 28 -9.00 1.65 -0.75
C LEU A 28 -10.00 1.49 0.41
N SER A 29 -11.26 1.24 0.06
CA SER A 29 -12.28 0.77 1.01
C SER A 29 -11.95 -0.62 1.53
N GLU A 30 -12.56 -1.02 2.66
CA GLU A 30 -12.36 -2.35 3.25
C GLU A 30 -12.57 -3.50 2.26
N THR A 31 -13.68 -3.47 1.53
CA THR A 31 -14.00 -4.49 0.51
C THR A 31 -12.97 -4.53 -0.61
N ALA A 32 -12.55 -3.37 -1.12
CA ALA A 32 -11.58 -3.28 -2.20
C ALA A 32 -10.18 -3.74 -1.75
N PHE A 33 -9.77 -3.36 -0.54
CA PHE A 33 -8.49 -3.75 0.04
C PHE A 33 -8.43 -5.26 0.31
N HIS A 34 -9.49 -5.85 0.90
CA HIS A 34 -9.60 -7.30 1.07
C HIS A 34 -9.56 -8.08 -0.26
N HIS A 35 -10.22 -7.55 -1.29
CA HIS A 35 -10.16 -8.15 -2.62
C HIS A 35 -8.72 -8.13 -3.17
N MET A 36 -8.01 -7.00 -3.05
CA MET A 36 -6.61 -6.87 -3.46
C MET A 36 -5.68 -7.84 -2.71
N ILE A 37 -5.80 -7.93 -1.38
CA ILE A 37 -5.04 -8.89 -0.56
C ILE A 37 -5.28 -10.33 -1.04
N SER A 38 -6.55 -10.67 -1.31
CA SER A 38 -6.92 -12.01 -1.77
C SER A 38 -6.32 -12.34 -3.14
N LEU A 39 -6.24 -11.37 -4.05
CA LEU A 39 -5.62 -11.53 -5.36
C LEU A 39 -4.11 -11.69 -5.25
N GLU A 40 -3.45 -10.85 -4.44
CA GLU A 40 -2.00 -10.90 -4.31
C GLU A 40 -1.53 -12.16 -3.59
N ARG A 41 -2.30 -12.64 -2.60
CA ARG A 41 -2.05 -13.94 -1.97
C ARG A 41 -2.07 -15.09 -2.99
N LYS A 42 -3.09 -15.15 -3.85
CA LYS A 42 -3.16 -16.14 -4.94
C LYS A 42 -2.03 -15.99 -5.95
N ARG A 43 -1.59 -14.77 -6.26
CA ARG A 43 -0.44 -14.51 -7.15
C ARG A 43 0.85 -15.05 -6.54
N THR A 44 1.03 -14.79 -5.25
CA THR A 44 2.21 -15.15 -4.48
C THR A 44 2.34 -16.66 -4.27
N GLU A 45 1.24 -17.36 -3.98
CA GLU A 45 1.22 -18.83 -3.90
C GLU A 45 1.66 -19.49 -5.20
N ARG A 46 1.22 -18.96 -6.36
CA ARG A 46 1.56 -19.49 -7.69
C ARG A 46 2.99 -19.15 -8.13
N SER A 47 3.46 -17.94 -7.83
CA SER A 47 4.73 -17.42 -8.35
C SER A 47 5.91 -17.52 -7.39
N ARG A 48 5.64 -17.77 -6.09
CA ARG A 48 6.61 -17.68 -4.99
C ARG A 48 7.30 -16.32 -4.84
N LYS A 49 6.81 -15.28 -5.52
CA LYS A 49 7.29 -13.91 -5.35
C LYS A 49 6.62 -13.30 -4.11
N PRO A 50 7.38 -12.86 -3.10
CA PRO A 50 6.78 -12.43 -1.85
C PRO A 50 6.11 -11.06 -1.94
N PHE A 51 5.14 -10.84 -1.04
CA PHE A 51 4.57 -9.52 -0.75
C PHE A 51 4.40 -9.33 0.76
N LEU A 52 4.45 -8.08 1.21
CA LEU A 52 4.33 -7.72 2.62
C LEU A 52 3.01 -7.00 2.86
N LEU A 53 2.24 -7.44 3.85
CA LEU A 53 1.09 -6.72 4.39
C LEU A 53 1.47 -6.10 5.74
N MET A 54 1.39 -4.79 5.83
CA MET A 54 1.50 -4.03 7.07
C MET A 54 0.11 -3.64 7.55
N LEU A 55 -0.17 -3.85 8.84
CA LEU A 55 -1.42 -3.42 9.48
C LEU A 55 -1.12 -2.47 10.63
N LEU A 56 -1.92 -1.40 10.73
CA LEU A 56 -1.87 -0.40 11.79
C LEU A 56 -3.19 -0.41 12.54
N ASN A 57 -3.12 -0.40 13.86
CA ASN A 57 -4.26 -0.21 14.74
C ASN A 57 -3.93 0.76 15.87
N ALA A 58 -4.94 1.44 16.40
CA ALA A 58 -4.77 2.33 17.53
C ALA A 58 -4.99 1.57 18.84
N ASN A 59 -4.18 1.88 19.84
CA ASN A 59 -4.16 1.17 21.11
C ASN A 59 -5.38 1.48 22.01
N GLY A 60 -5.47 0.78 23.14
CA GLY A 60 -6.65 0.78 24.02
C GLY A 60 -7.02 2.14 24.62
N GLY A 61 -6.07 3.05 24.81
CA GLY A 61 -6.22 4.23 25.66
C GLY A 61 -7.01 5.41 25.07
N LEU A 62 -7.30 5.38 23.76
CA LEU A 62 -8.07 6.43 23.07
C LEU A 62 -9.58 6.11 23.03
N ALA A 63 -10.41 7.14 22.90
CA ALA A 63 -11.83 6.96 22.58
C ALA A 63 -12.00 6.42 21.14
N LYS A 64 -13.13 5.77 20.83
CA LYS A 64 -13.36 5.13 19.53
C LYS A 64 -13.18 6.11 18.35
N ASP A 65 -13.76 7.30 18.45
CA ASP A 65 -13.72 8.29 17.35
C ASP A 65 -12.31 8.83 17.16
N GLN A 66 -11.56 9.05 18.26
CA GLN A 66 -10.15 9.44 18.20
C GLN A 66 -9.27 8.37 17.54
N LYS A 67 -9.55 7.08 17.76
CA LYS A 67 -8.85 5.98 17.07
C LYS A 67 -9.13 6.03 15.57
N ALA A 68 -10.39 6.20 15.19
CA ALA A 68 -10.80 6.27 13.79
C ALA A 68 -10.13 7.45 13.08
N GLU A 69 -10.13 8.63 13.69
CA GLU A 69 -9.47 9.84 13.18
C GLU A 69 -7.95 9.65 13.03
N LEU A 70 -7.29 9.11 14.05
CA LEU A 70 -5.85 8.81 14.01
C LEU A 70 -5.52 7.82 12.88
N LEU A 71 -6.31 6.76 12.73
CA LEU A 71 -6.09 5.76 11.69
C LEU A 71 -6.41 6.29 10.29
N ALA A 72 -7.44 7.12 10.15
CA ALA A 72 -7.74 7.81 8.90
C ALA A 72 -6.60 8.76 8.50
N GLN A 73 -6.03 9.49 9.47
CA GLN A 73 -4.85 10.32 9.27
C GLN A 73 -3.67 9.46 8.82
N ALA A 74 -3.36 8.38 9.54
CA ALA A 74 -2.28 7.45 9.17
C ALA A 74 -2.49 6.88 7.76
N LEU A 75 -3.71 6.46 7.41
CA LEU A 75 -4.04 5.93 6.09
C LEU A 75 -3.83 6.96 4.98
N SER A 76 -4.10 8.24 5.24
CA SER A 76 -3.87 9.30 4.25
C SER A 76 -2.38 9.52 3.93
N LEU A 77 -1.48 9.10 4.82
CA LEU A 77 -0.02 9.22 4.67
C LEU A 77 0.60 8.02 3.94
N LEU A 78 -0.05 6.85 3.98
CA LEU A 78 0.50 5.62 3.38
C LEU A 78 0.76 5.73 1.87
N PRO A 79 -0.12 6.33 1.04
CA PRO A 79 0.12 6.50 -0.39
C PRO A 79 1.44 7.18 -0.75
N ALA A 80 1.92 8.12 0.06
CA ALA A 80 3.18 8.82 -0.17
C ALA A 80 4.42 7.93 0.08
N CYS A 81 4.25 6.80 0.76
CA CYS A 81 5.31 5.84 1.07
C CYS A 81 5.32 4.61 0.16
N THR A 82 4.30 4.47 -0.68
CA THR A 82 4.04 3.27 -1.50
C THR A 82 4.34 3.54 -2.97
N ARG A 83 4.73 2.50 -3.71
CA ARG A 83 4.89 2.55 -5.17
C ARG A 83 3.53 2.43 -5.87
N GLU A 84 3.52 2.59 -7.19
CA GLU A 84 2.29 2.45 -7.99
C GLU A 84 1.65 1.05 -7.89
N THR A 85 2.49 0.02 -7.74
CA THR A 85 2.07 -1.38 -7.62
C THR A 85 1.66 -1.76 -6.19
N ASP A 86 1.90 -0.88 -5.22
CA ASP A 86 1.55 -1.08 -3.83
C ASP A 86 0.13 -0.53 -3.59
N ALA A 87 -0.52 -0.98 -2.51
CA ALA A 87 -1.88 -0.56 -2.19
C ALA A 87 -2.02 -0.22 -0.72
N ALA A 88 -2.83 0.78 -0.37
CA ALA A 88 -3.20 1.09 1.00
C ALA A 88 -4.72 1.14 1.13
N GLY A 89 -5.26 0.79 2.31
CA GLY A 89 -6.69 0.81 2.53
C GLY A 89 -7.11 0.46 3.95
N TRP A 90 -8.41 0.53 4.20
CA TRP A 90 -8.99 -0.02 5.42
C TRP A 90 -8.89 -1.54 5.39
N TYR A 91 -8.33 -2.16 6.43
CA TYR A 91 -8.45 -3.60 6.67
C TYR A 91 -9.69 -3.89 7.52
N LYS A 92 -10.03 -2.96 8.42
CA LYS A 92 -11.30 -2.95 9.13
C LYS A 92 -11.70 -1.50 9.33
N ASN A 93 -12.83 -1.10 8.79
CA ASN A 93 -13.29 0.28 8.84
C ASN A 93 -13.20 0.85 10.26
N ASP A 94 -12.64 2.06 10.35
CA ASP A 94 -12.45 2.85 11.57
C ASP A 94 -11.61 2.16 12.68
N SER A 95 -10.96 1.03 12.38
CA SER A 95 -10.33 0.18 13.40
C SER A 95 -8.93 -0.31 13.02
N VAL A 96 -8.70 -0.65 11.75
CA VAL A 96 -7.42 -1.16 11.25
C VAL A 96 -7.21 -0.67 9.83
N VAL A 97 -6.05 -0.08 9.56
CA VAL A 97 -5.63 0.32 8.21
C VAL A 97 -4.44 -0.51 7.79
N GLY A 98 -4.18 -0.64 6.50
CA GLY A 98 -3.07 -1.42 6.02
C GLY A 98 -2.43 -0.87 4.76
N ALA A 99 -1.19 -1.30 4.54
CA ALA A 99 -0.47 -1.14 3.29
C ALA A 99 0.05 -2.49 2.82
N MET A 100 -0.02 -2.73 1.52
CA MET A 100 0.47 -3.91 0.83
C MET A 100 1.63 -3.50 -0.07
N PHE A 101 2.79 -4.07 0.17
CA PHE A 101 4.00 -3.87 -0.62
C PHE A 101 4.23 -5.10 -1.50
N THR A 102 4.17 -4.91 -2.81
CA THR A 102 4.23 -6.00 -3.79
C THR A 102 5.60 -6.08 -4.45
N GLU A 103 5.85 -7.18 -5.16
CA GLU A 103 7.05 -7.38 -5.97
C GLU A 103 8.36 -7.26 -5.18
N ILE A 104 8.36 -7.76 -3.95
CA ILE A 104 9.57 -7.83 -3.14
C ILE A 104 10.51 -8.85 -3.77
N ALA A 105 11.72 -8.42 -4.13
CA ALA A 105 12.74 -9.31 -4.65
C ALA A 105 13.09 -10.37 -3.58
N ALA A 106 13.31 -11.60 -4.01
CA ALA A 106 13.62 -12.70 -3.10
C ALA A 106 15.05 -12.55 -2.53
N GLU A 107 15.99 -12.08 -3.35
CA GLU A 107 17.28 -11.58 -2.86
C GLU A 107 17.09 -10.38 -1.93
N ASP A 108 17.80 -10.38 -0.80
CA ASP A 108 17.80 -9.29 0.18
C ASP A 108 16.45 -8.95 0.84
N ARG A 109 15.50 -9.90 0.83
CA ARG A 109 14.16 -9.78 1.43
C ARG A 109 14.13 -9.08 2.78
N ASN A 110 14.94 -9.52 3.74
CA ASN A 110 14.95 -8.95 5.09
C ASN A 110 15.43 -7.49 5.09
N THR A 111 16.42 -7.17 4.24
CA THR A 111 16.96 -5.82 4.06
C THR A 111 15.93 -4.90 3.40
N ILE A 112 15.23 -5.39 2.37
CA ILE A 112 14.18 -4.65 1.67
C ILE A 112 13.02 -4.36 2.64
N VAL A 113 12.55 -5.38 3.37
CA VAL A 113 11.47 -5.23 4.36
C VAL A 113 11.87 -4.24 5.45
N GLY A 114 13.09 -4.37 6.02
CA GLY A 114 13.59 -3.44 7.04
C GLY A 114 13.68 -2.00 6.52
N THR A 115 14.10 -1.81 5.27
CA THR A 115 14.19 -0.47 4.64
C THR A 115 12.82 0.14 4.40
N MET A 116 11.87 -0.64 3.84
CA MET A 116 10.49 -0.18 3.64
C MET A 116 9.83 0.17 4.97
N LEU A 117 10.00 -0.67 5.98
CA LEU A 117 9.50 -0.45 7.33
C LEU A 117 10.10 0.83 7.94
N GLY A 118 11.41 1.01 7.85
CA GLY A 118 12.08 2.21 8.32
C GLY A 118 11.49 3.48 7.69
N ARG A 119 11.30 3.47 6.36
CA ARG A 119 10.72 4.59 5.62
C ARG A 119 9.29 4.91 6.06
N VAL A 120 8.44 3.90 6.16
CA VAL A 120 7.04 4.10 6.57
C VAL A 120 6.96 4.58 8.02
N SER A 121 7.71 3.96 8.92
CA SER A 121 7.76 4.37 10.33
C SER A 121 8.23 5.81 10.47
N GLU A 122 9.28 6.20 9.75
CA GLU A 122 9.80 7.57 9.77
C GLU A 122 8.81 8.58 9.20
N HIS A 123 8.14 8.22 8.11
CA HIS A 123 7.12 9.08 7.52
C HIS A 123 5.93 9.28 8.46
N LEU A 124 5.47 8.22 9.13
CA LEU A 124 4.42 8.30 10.15
C LEU A 124 4.88 9.14 11.35
N ARG A 125 6.11 8.93 11.85
CA ARG A 125 6.68 9.75 12.95
C ARG A 125 6.81 11.23 12.61
N SER A 126 7.10 11.55 11.35
CA SER A 126 7.28 12.93 10.90
C SER A 126 5.95 13.68 10.72
N ASN A 127 4.85 12.96 10.52
CA ASN A 127 3.53 13.54 10.21
C ASN A 127 2.48 13.34 11.31
N LEU A 128 2.73 12.44 12.26
CA LEU A 128 1.95 12.27 13.48
C LEU A 128 2.69 12.91 14.65
N SER A 129 1.97 13.46 15.64
CA SER A 129 2.60 13.86 16.89
C SER A 129 3.19 12.64 17.62
N HIS A 130 4.20 12.85 18.47
CA HIS A 130 4.80 11.78 19.27
C HIS A 130 3.75 10.97 20.04
N GLN A 131 2.80 11.66 20.70
CA GLN A 131 1.71 11.01 21.41
C GLN A 131 0.83 10.18 20.47
N GLN A 132 0.49 10.69 19.28
CA GLN A 132 -0.31 9.93 18.32
C GLN A 132 0.44 8.69 17.81
N PHE A 133 1.73 8.83 17.48
CA PHE A 133 2.55 7.73 17.00
C PHE A 133 2.68 6.62 18.06
N ASP A 134 2.87 6.97 19.33
CA ASP A 134 2.93 6.00 20.44
C ASP A 134 1.63 5.23 20.63
N GLN A 135 0.50 5.80 20.17
CA GLN A 135 -0.80 5.12 20.22
C GLN A 135 -1.03 4.17 19.04
N VAL A 136 -0.16 4.20 18.02
CA VAL A 136 -0.24 3.31 16.85
C VAL A 136 0.59 2.06 17.10
N SER A 137 -0.04 0.90 16.99
CA SER A 137 0.63 -0.39 16.91
C SER A 137 0.72 -0.83 15.45
N ILE A 138 1.88 -1.35 15.05
CA ILE A 138 2.16 -1.77 13.67
C ILE A 138 2.54 -3.25 13.67
N SER A 139 1.91 -4.04 12.80
CA SER A 139 2.16 -5.47 12.59
C SER A 139 2.47 -5.77 11.12
N PHE A 140 3.24 -6.83 10.86
CA PHE A 140 3.71 -7.20 9.53
C PHE A 140 3.45 -8.68 9.23
N TYR A 141 3.05 -8.97 8.00
CA TYR A 141 2.77 -10.31 7.51
C TYR A 141 3.42 -10.46 6.13
N LEU A 142 4.30 -11.44 5.96
CA LEU A 142 5.07 -11.63 4.74
C LEU A 142 4.60 -12.91 4.06
N PHE A 143 4.11 -12.80 2.83
CA PHE A 143 3.57 -13.92 2.09
C PHE A 143 4.53 -14.34 0.96
N PRO A 144 4.54 -15.62 0.53
CA PRO A 144 3.86 -16.71 1.21
C PRO A 144 4.52 -16.90 2.58
N ASP A 145 3.72 -17.09 3.63
CA ASP A 145 4.28 -17.27 4.97
C ASP A 145 5.16 -18.53 4.91
N ASP A 146 6.49 -18.38 5.07
CA ASP A 146 7.43 -19.50 5.20
C ASP A 146 7.28 -20.17 6.58
N TRP A 147 6.04 -20.40 7.05
CA TRP A 147 5.76 -21.03 8.35
C TRP A 147 6.21 -22.51 8.41
N ASP A 148 6.81 -23.03 7.33
CA ASP A 148 7.34 -24.39 7.20
C ASP A 148 8.72 -24.62 7.85
N GLN A 149 9.21 -23.74 8.74
CA GLN A 149 10.50 -23.97 9.42
C GLN A 149 10.54 -23.99 10.95
N GLN A 150 9.42 -23.93 11.69
CA GLN A 150 9.43 -24.40 13.08
C GLN A 150 8.02 -24.66 13.62
N ILE A 151 7.47 -25.84 13.38
CA ILE A 151 6.54 -26.45 14.34
C ILE A 151 7.40 -27.38 15.22
N PRO A 152 7.73 -27.01 16.47
CA PRO A 152 8.09 -28.04 17.44
C PRO A 152 6.87 -28.95 17.51
N GLY A 153 7.03 -30.22 17.16
CA GLY A 153 5.95 -31.19 17.23
C GLY A 153 5.27 -31.15 18.61
N PRO A 154 3.97 -31.51 18.69
CA PRO A 154 3.27 -31.54 19.97
C PRO A 154 4.09 -32.38 20.97
N PRO A 155 4.17 -31.96 22.25
CA PRO A 155 4.94 -32.70 23.24
C PRO A 155 4.42 -34.13 23.25
N SER A 156 5.33 -35.08 23.00
CA SER A 156 5.02 -36.50 23.14
C SER A 156 4.51 -36.73 24.55
N ALA A 157 3.33 -37.33 24.63
CA ALA A 157 2.73 -37.82 25.88
C ALA A 157 3.61 -38.91 26.51
#